data_AF-A0A357MHH8-F1
#
_entry.id   AF-A0A357MHH8-F1
#
_cell.length_a   1.000
_cell.length_b   1.000
_cell.length_c   1.000
_cell.angle_alpha   90.00
_cell.angle_beta   90.00
_cell.angle_gamma   90.00
#
_symmetry.space_group_name_H-M   'P 1'
#
loop_
_entity.id
_entity.type
_entity.pdbx_description
1 polymer ?
#
loop_
_entity_poly.entity_id
_entity_poly.type
_entity_poly.pdbx_seq_one_letter_code
_entity_poly.pdbx_strand_id
1 'polypeptide(L)'
;METTRNWGWQAVRLWAILVCGFMFLPVAVVVLLSFNASQFGSFPMTGFSFRWFVELAQNEAILRAFRTSIVLGLMTAIISTTLGVLASLALVRYRVPGANAISTVLVAPILVPEVVLAVALLLFLNFLGVNKSFALLLFGHVIFTLPFVILVVQARLVGINRLLKK
;
A
#
# COMPACT_ATOMS: atom_id res chain seq x y z
N MET A 1 -26.15 31.39 23.50
CA MET A 1 -24.85 31.23 22.78
C MET A 1 -24.58 29.79 22.33
N GLU A 2 -25.55 28.86 22.37
CA GLU A 2 -25.33 27.44 21.98
C GLU A 2 -25.75 27.10 20.54
N THR A 3 -26.54 27.95 19.88
CA THR A 3 -27.11 27.65 18.56
C THR A 3 -26.12 27.79 17.39
N THR A 4 -25.10 28.64 17.51
CA THR A 4 -24.08 28.84 16.45
C THR A 4 -23.05 27.71 16.39
N ARG A 5 -22.83 26.98 17.49
CA ARG A 5 -21.92 25.83 17.53
C ARG A 5 -22.41 24.68 16.64
N ASN A 6 -23.72 24.42 16.63
CA ASN A 6 -24.29 23.29 15.90
C ASN A 6 -24.25 23.47 14.38
N TRP A 7 -24.38 24.71 13.89
CA TRP A 7 -24.36 25.00 12.46
C TRP A 7 -22.95 24.81 11.84
N GLY A 8 -21.90 25.22 12.55
CA GLY A 8 -20.52 24.98 12.14
C GLY A 8 -20.20 23.48 12.04
N TRP A 9 -20.61 22.69 13.05
CA TRP A 9 -20.43 21.23 13.02
C TRP A 9 -21.24 20.54 11.92
N GLN A 10 -22.44 21.02 11.61
CA GLN A 10 -23.25 20.50 10.51
C GLN A 10 -22.61 20.83 9.15
N ALA A 11 -22.07 22.03 8.96
CA ALA A 11 -21.34 22.41 7.75
C ALA A 11 -20.09 21.54 7.55
N VAL A 12 -19.29 21.33 8.60
CA VAL A 12 -18.13 20.44 8.55
C VAL A 12 -18.54 18.99 8.23
N ARG A 13 -19.63 18.51 8.84
CA ARG A 13 -20.15 17.16 8.57
C ARG A 13 -20.62 17.01 7.12
N LEU A 14 -21.35 17.98 6.60
CA LEU A 14 -21.81 17.98 5.21
C LEU A 14 -20.62 18.00 4.25
N TRP A 15 -19.63 18.86 4.52
CA TRP A 15 -18.40 18.94 3.74
C TRP A 15 -17.63 17.62 3.75
N ALA A 16 -17.47 17.00 4.92
CA ALA A 16 -16.81 15.69 5.04
C ALA A 16 -17.55 14.61 4.24
N ILE A 17 -18.90 14.59 4.28
CA ILE A 17 -19.71 13.65 3.49
C ILE A 17 -19.51 13.88 1.99
N LEU A 18 -19.51 15.15 1.54
CA LEU A 18 -19.30 15.48 0.13
C LEU A 18 -17.91 15.06 -0.35
N VAL A 19 -16.87 15.34 0.43
CA VAL A 19 -15.50 14.94 0.11
C VAL A 19 -15.37 13.42 0.06
N CYS A 20 -15.86 12.72 1.08
CA CYS A 20 -15.85 11.25 1.09
C CYS A 20 -16.64 10.69 -0.11
N GLY A 21 -17.84 11.20 -0.37
CA GLY A 21 -18.67 10.79 -1.49
C GLY A 21 -17.98 10.99 -2.84
N PHE A 22 -17.34 12.15 -3.03
CA PHE A 22 -16.56 12.44 -4.23
C PHE A 22 -15.35 11.50 -4.38
N MET A 23 -14.65 11.16 -3.30
CA MET A 23 -13.53 10.20 -3.34
C MET A 23 -13.98 8.77 -3.70
N PHE A 24 -15.17 8.36 -3.29
CA PHE A 24 -15.73 7.03 -3.62
C PHE A 24 -16.46 7.00 -4.97
N LEU A 25 -16.81 8.16 -5.55
CA LEU A 25 -17.53 8.25 -6.82
C LEU A 25 -16.83 7.48 -7.97
N PRO A 26 -15.51 7.60 -8.21
CA PRO A 26 -14.84 6.86 -9.27
C PRO A 26 -14.91 5.34 -9.06
N VAL A 27 -14.81 4.88 -7.81
CA VAL A 27 -14.93 3.46 -7.45
C VAL A 27 -16.35 2.98 -7.75
N ALA A 28 -17.36 3.76 -7.38
CA ALA A 28 -18.75 3.45 -7.68
C ALA A 28 -19.00 3.37 -9.20
N VAL A 29 -18.42 4.28 -9.99
CA VAL A 29 -18.50 4.24 -11.46
C VAL A 29 -17.86 2.97 -12.02
N VAL A 30 -16.69 2.55 -11.52
CA VAL A 30 -16.03 1.30 -11.94
C VAL A 30 -16.89 0.08 -11.60
N VAL A 31 -17.46 0.03 -10.40
CA VAL A 31 -18.37 -1.06 -9.98
C VAL A 31 -19.60 -1.10 -10.89
N LEU A 32 -20.22 0.04 -11.16
CA LEU A 32 -21.35 0.15 -12.08
C LEU A 32 -20.98 -0.35 -13.49
N LEU A 33 -19.84 0.10 -14.03
CA LEU A 33 -19.37 -0.33 -15.35
C LEU A 33 -18.95 -1.80 -15.41
N SER A 34 -18.62 -2.45 -14.30
CA SER A 34 -18.33 -3.90 -14.28
C SER A 34 -19.54 -4.76 -14.65
N PHE A 35 -20.75 -4.20 -14.57
CA PHE A 35 -21.98 -4.85 -15.03
C PHE A 35 -22.37 -4.46 -16.46
N ASN A 36 -21.55 -3.70 -17.18
CA ASN A 36 -21.87 -3.28 -18.53
C ASN A 36 -21.62 -4.42 -19.53
N ALA A 37 -22.62 -4.69 -20.37
CA ALA A 37 -22.53 -5.66 -21.45
C ALA A 37 -21.58 -5.23 -22.59
N SER A 38 -21.28 -3.94 -22.77
CA SER A 38 -20.33 -3.49 -23.80
C SER A 38 -18.88 -3.80 -23.43
N GLN A 39 -18.01 -3.93 -24.45
CA GLN A 39 -16.57 -4.11 -24.26
C GLN A 39 -15.88 -2.83 -23.77
N PHE A 40 -16.41 -1.67 -24.18
CA PHE A 40 -15.94 -0.36 -23.75
C PHE A 40 -16.85 0.17 -22.66
N GLY A 41 -16.26 0.79 -21.63
CA GLY A 41 -16.99 1.49 -20.57
C GLY A 41 -17.62 2.79 -21.10
N SER A 42 -18.65 2.66 -21.94
CA SER A 42 -19.40 3.79 -22.48
C SER A 42 -20.69 4.03 -21.69
N PHE A 43 -21.03 5.30 -21.51
CA PHE A 43 -22.35 5.73 -21.05
C PHE A 43 -23.17 6.22 -22.24
N PRO A 44 -24.47 5.84 -22.37
CA PRO A 44 -25.25 4.97 -21.49
C PRO A 44 -24.84 3.49 -21.58
N MET A 45 -25.05 2.73 -20.50
CA MET A 45 -24.81 1.28 -20.49
C MET A 45 -25.72 0.60 -21.51
N THR A 46 -25.16 -0.29 -22.33
CA THR A 46 -25.92 -0.99 -23.37
C THR A 46 -26.84 -2.07 -22.78
N GLY A 47 -26.48 -2.60 -21.60
CA GLY A 47 -27.27 -3.55 -20.84
C GLY A 47 -26.55 -4.01 -19.57
N PHE A 48 -27.29 -4.58 -18.62
CA PHE A 48 -26.75 -5.19 -17.41
C PHE A 48 -26.33 -6.65 -17.69
N SER A 49 -25.09 -7.01 -17.37
CA SER A 49 -24.52 -8.32 -17.66
C SER A 49 -23.48 -8.74 -16.61
N PHE A 50 -23.43 -10.04 -16.33
CA PHE A 50 -22.39 -10.66 -15.50
C PHE A 50 -21.23 -11.23 -16.34
N ARG A 51 -21.14 -10.91 -17.64
CA ARG A 51 -20.15 -11.49 -18.56
C ARG A 51 -18.72 -11.44 -18.01
N TRP A 52 -18.28 -10.28 -17.51
CA TRP A 52 -16.91 -10.10 -17.01
C TRP A 52 -16.59 -10.97 -15.79
N PHE A 53 -17.58 -11.28 -14.94
CA PHE A 53 -17.39 -12.18 -13.82
C PHE A 53 -17.21 -13.64 -14.29
N VAL A 54 -17.94 -14.04 -15.33
CA VAL A 54 -17.79 -15.37 -15.96
C VAL A 54 -16.45 -15.48 -16.68
N GLU A 55 -16.08 -14.47 -17.48
CA GLU A 55 -14.78 -14.42 -18.17
C GLU A 55 -13.61 -14.46 -17.17
N LEU A 56 -13.72 -13.75 -16.05
CA LEU A 56 -12.72 -13.79 -14.98
C LEU A 56 -12.61 -15.19 -14.36
N ALA A 57 -13.74 -15.84 -14.10
CA ALA A 57 -13.77 -17.19 -13.54
C ALA A 57 -13.17 -18.26 -14.49
N GLN A 58 -13.21 -18.01 -15.80
CA GLN A 58 -12.62 -18.89 -16.81
C GLN A 58 -11.14 -18.56 -17.12
N ASN A 59 -10.62 -17.44 -16.60
CA ASN A 59 -9.26 -17.00 -16.87
C ASN A 59 -8.28 -17.45 -15.77
N GLU A 60 -7.75 -18.67 -15.96
CA GLU A 60 -6.77 -19.28 -15.05
C GLU A 60 -5.51 -18.43 -14.83
N ALA A 61 -5.07 -17.67 -15.85
CA ALA A 61 -3.89 -16.81 -15.73
C ALA A 61 -4.13 -15.67 -14.73
N ILE A 62 -5.30 -15.02 -14.79
CA ILE A 62 -5.68 -13.95 -13.86
C ILE A 62 -5.91 -14.53 -12.46
N LEU A 63 -6.61 -15.66 -12.33
CA LEU A 63 -6.86 -16.30 -11.04
C LEU A 63 -5.56 -16.73 -10.35
N ARG A 64 -4.60 -17.26 -11.11
CA ARG A 64 -3.27 -17.60 -10.60
C ARG A 64 -2.52 -16.35 -10.15
N ALA A 65 -2.50 -15.28 -10.96
CA ALA A 65 -1.85 -14.02 -10.61
C ALA A 65 -2.47 -13.38 -9.35
N PHE A 66 -3.80 -13.44 -9.21
CA PHE A 66 -4.53 -12.99 -8.03
C PHE A 66 -4.11 -13.75 -6.78
N ARG A 67 -4.07 -15.09 -6.85
CA ARG A 67 -3.61 -15.94 -5.73
C ARG A 67 -2.16 -15.63 -5.35
N THR A 68 -1.27 -15.51 -6.34
CA THR A 68 0.12 -15.13 -6.11
C THR A 68 0.22 -13.77 -5.42
N SER A 69 -0.59 -12.79 -5.82
CA SER A 69 -0.60 -11.44 -5.24
C SER A 69 -1.06 -11.45 -3.77
N ILE A 70 -2.10 -12.22 -3.44
CA ILE A 70 -2.57 -12.38 -2.05
C ILE A 70 -1.47 -12.99 -1.18
N VAL A 71 -0.89 -14.12 -1.61
CA VAL A 71 0.13 -14.83 -0.83
C VAL A 71 1.38 -13.96 -0.67
N LEU A 72 1.82 -13.31 -1.75
CA LEU A 72 2.95 -12.39 -1.74
C LEU A 72 2.70 -11.21 -0.80
N GLY A 73 1.54 -10.57 -0.88
CA GLY A 73 1.18 -9.42 -0.06
C GLY A 73 1.12 -9.78 1.43
N LEU A 74 0.51 -10.90 1.78
CA LEU A 74 0.43 -11.37 3.17
C LEU A 74 1.81 -11.67 3.75
N MET A 75 2.64 -12.42 3.01
CA MET A 75 4.01 -12.76 3.43
C MET A 75 4.88 -11.51 3.56
N THR A 76 4.81 -10.60 2.58
CA THR A 76 5.52 -9.32 2.62
C THR A 76 5.12 -8.50 3.84
N ALA A 77 3.81 -8.40 4.12
CA ALA A 77 3.30 -7.64 5.26
C ALA A 77 3.81 -8.21 6.59
N ILE A 78 3.76 -9.52 6.78
CA ILE A 78 4.22 -10.18 8.02
C ILE A 78 5.73 -9.96 8.20
N ILE A 79 6.53 -10.27 7.18
CA ILE A 79 8.00 -10.19 7.25
C ILE A 79 8.44 -8.74 7.46
N SER A 80 7.95 -7.81 6.64
CA SER A 80 8.37 -6.40 6.70
C SER A 80 7.91 -5.71 7.98
N THR A 81 6.71 -6.03 8.47
CA THR A 81 6.23 -5.51 9.76
C THR A 81 7.10 -6.02 10.89
N THR A 82 7.40 -7.31 10.92
CA THR A 82 8.22 -7.91 11.98
C THR A 82 9.62 -7.31 12.00
N LEU A 83 10.30 -7.29 10.85
CA LEU A 83 11.65 -6.74 10.73
C LEU A 83 11.68 -5.23 11.00
N GLY A 84 10.74 -4.48 10.44
CA GLY A 84 10.67 -3.03 10.59
C GLY A 84 10.35 -2.59 12.02
N VAL A 85 9.49 -3.33 12.73
CA VAL A 85 9.20 -3.09 14.16
C VAL A 85 10.44 -3.36 15.01
N LEU A 86 11.13 -4.49 14.80
CA LEU A 86 12.35 -4.82 15.53
C LEU A 86 13.46 -3.78 15.28
N ALA A 87 13.68 -3.40 14.02
CA ALA A 87 14.65 -2.37 13.66
C ALA A 87 14.31 -1.01 14.29
N SER A 88 13.04 -0.61 14.25
CA SER A 88 12.59 0.67 14.83
C SER A 88 12.72 0.68 16.36
N LEU A 89 12.39 -0.42 17.03
CA LEU A 89 12.57 -0.56 18.48
C LEU A 89 14.05 -0.47 18.85
N ALA A 90 14.92 -1.16 18.11
CA ALA A 90 16.36 -1.11 18.30
C ALA A 90 16.90 0.33 18.17
N LEU A 91 16.53 1.03 17.10
CA LEU A 91 17.00 2.38 16.81
C LEU A 91 16.46 3.46 17.76
N VAL A 92 15.22 3.32 18.24
CA VAL A 92 14.58 4.35 19.10
C VAL A 92 14.86 4.13 20.59
N ARG A 93 14.89 2.87 21.06
CA ARG A 93 15.02 2.58 22.50
C ARG A 93 16.45 2.34 22.95
N TYR A 94 17.33 1.83 22.09
CA TYR A 94 18.71 1.50 22.47
C TYR A 94 19.70 2.55 21.94
N ARG A 95 20.83 2.69 22.64
CA ARG A 95 21.96 3.53 22.18
C ARG A 95 22.81 2.72 21.19
N VAL A 96 22.33 2.64 19.95
CA VAL A 96 23.05 1.96 18.86
C VAL A 96 24.14 2.90 18.30
N PRO A 97 25.42 2.48 18.26
CA PRO A 97 26.46 3.27 17.63
C PRO A 97 26.15 3.43 16.13
N GLY A 98 26.20 4.67 15.63
CA GLY A 98 25.87 4.96 14.23
C GLY A 98 24.38 4.89 13.87
N ALA A 99 23.46 4.97 14.86
CA ALA A 99 22.01 4.92 14.65
C ALA A 99 21.50 5.85 13.53
N ASN A 100 22.06 7.07 13.42
CA ASN A 100 21.69 8.02 12.36
C ASN A 100 22.10 7.52 10.97
N ALA A 101 23.29 6.94 10.82
CA ALA A 101 23.74 6.37 9.55
C ALA A 101 22.88 5.16 9.15
N ILE A 102 22.61 4.27 10.10
CA ILE A 102 21.76 3.09 9.89
C ILE A 102 20.34 3.53 9.48
N SER A 103 19.74 4.50 10.18
CA SER A 103 18.42 5.02 9.85
C SER A 103 18.40 5.65 8.45
N THR A 104 19.46 6.40 8.09
CA THR A 104 19.59 7.00 6.76
C THR A 104 19.65 5.94 5.67
N VAL A 105 20.46 4.89 5.84
CA VAL A 105 20.55 3.77 4.88
C VAL A 105 19.22 3.02 4.76
N LEU A 106 18.52 2.81 5.87
CA LEU A 106 17.23 2.10 5.87
C LEU A 106 16.11 2.91 5.20
N VAL A 107 16.17 4.24 5.25
CA VAL A 107 15.15 5.12 4.64
C VAL A 107 15.54 5.57 3.22
N ALA A 108 16.82 5.51 2.86
CA ALA A 108 17.33 5.90 1.54
C ALA A 108 16.56 5.31 0.34
N PRO A 109 16.10 4.04 0.34
CA PRO A 109 15.37 3.48 -0.79
C PRO A 109 14.08 4.23 -1.14
N ILE A 110 13.47 4.95 -0.19
CA ILE A 110 12.27 5.78 -0.43
C ILE A 110 12.56 6.95 -1.38
N LEU A 111 13.82 7.42 -1.42
CA LEU A 111 14.22 8.54 -2.28
C LEU A 111 14.33 8.11 -3.75
N VAL A 112 14.52 6.81 -4.01
CA VAL A 112 14.64 6.27 -5.36
C VAL A 112 13.23 6.02 -5.90
N PRO A 113 12.91 6.45 -7.13
CA PRO A 113 11.63 6.12 -7.75
C PRO A 113 11.43 4.60 -7.81
N GLU A 114 10.27 4.12 -7.37
CA GLU A 114 9.96 2.69 -7.26
C GLU A 114 10.22 1.93 -8.57
N VAL A 115 9.80 2.50 -9.70
CA VAL A 115 9.99 1.91 -11.02
C VAL A 115 11.48 1.73 -11.35
N VAL A 116 12.33 2.69 -10.97
CA VAL A 116 13.78 2.62 -11.21
C VAL A 116 14.40 1.50 -10.37
N LEU A 117 14.03 1.40 -9.09
CA LEU A 117 14.50 0.32 -8.22
C LEU A 117 14.09 -1.05 -8.73
N ALA A 118 12.83 -1.20 -9.17
CA ALA A 118 12.30 -2.46 -9.70
C ALA A 118 13.04 -2.90 -10.97
N VAL A 119 13.26 -1.99 -11.91
CA VAL A 119 14.00 -2.27 -13.15
C VAL A 119 15.47 -2.56 -12.84
N ALA A 120 16.12 -1.80 -11.95
CA ALA A 120 17.50 -2.03 -11.56
C ALA A 120 17.70 -3.42 -10.90
N LEU A 121 16.80 -3.81 -10.00
CA LEU A 121 16.83 -5.13 -9.38
C LEU A 121 16.63 -6.24 -10.41
N LEU A 122 15.69 -6.07 -11.35
CA LEU A 122 15.47 -7.04 -12.43
C LEU A 122 16.72 -7.23 -13.31
N LEU A 123 17.36 -6.12 -13.72
CA LEU A 123 18.58 -6.16 -14.52
C LEU A 123 19.74 -6.79 -13.73
N PHE A 124 19.88 -6.46 -12.45
CA PHE A 124 20.89 -7.04 -11.57
C PHE A 124 20.72 -8.56 -11.41
N LEU A 125 19.50 -9.04 -11.20
CA LEU A 125 19.21 -10.48 -11.12
C LEU A 125 19.46 -11.19 -12.45
N ASN A 126 19.14 -10.54 -13.57
CA ASN A 126 19.42 -11.08 -14.90
C ASN A 126 20.93 -11.17 -15.16
N PHE A 127 21.70 -10.14 -14.75
CA PHE A 127 23.15 -10.14 -14.84
C PHE A 127 23.80 -11.28 -14.03
N LEU A 128 23.25 -11.59 -12.86
CA LEU A 128 23.68 -12.73 -12.04
C LEU A 128 23.23 -14.10 -12.59
N GLY A 129 22.49 -14.14 -13.71
CA GLY A 129 21.93 -15.38 -14.27
C GLY A 129 20.85 -16.02 -13.38
N VAL A 130 20.29 -15.26 -12.44
CA VAL A 130 19.30 -15.78 -11.49
C VAL A 130 17.92 -15.76 -12.14
N ASN A 131 17.30 -16.93 -12.23
CA ASN A 131 15.94 -17.07 -12.76
C ASN A 131 14.91 -16.39 -11.85
N LYS A 132 13.86 -15.85 -12.47
CA LYS A 132 12.72 -15.27 -11.76
C LYS A 132 12.08 -16.35 -10.87
N SER A 133 12.01 -16.08 -9.57
CA SER A 133 11.41 -16.96 -8.57
C SER A 133 10.49 -16.16 -7.66
N PHE A 134 9.48 -16.83 -7.11
CA PHE A 134 8.61 -16.25 -6.09
C PHE A 134 9.40 -15.72 -4.89
N ALA A 135 10.49 -16.39 -4.51
CA ALA A 135 11.35 -15.93 -3.41
C ALA A 135 12.00 -14.57 -3.70
N LEU A 136 12.52 -14.37 -4.91
CA LEU A 136 13.13 -13.10 -5.31
C LEU A 136 12.10 -11.98 -5.39
N LEU A 137 10.89 -12.30 -5.87
CA LEU A 137 9.77 -11.38 -5.86
C LEU A 137 9.40 -10.95 -4.43
N LEU A 138 9.34 -11.92 -3.50
CA LEU A 138 9.07 -11.67 -2.09
C LEU A 138 10.15 -10.80 -1.43
N PHE A 139 11.43 -11.14 -1.60
CA PHE A 139 12.53 -10.35 -1.05
C PHE A 139 12.56 -8.93 -1.62
N GLY A 140 12.32 -8.76 -2.93
CA GLY A 140 12.20 -7.44 -3.54
C GLY A 140 11.10 -6.60 -2.90
N HIS A 141 9.91 -7.17 -2.70
CA HIS A 141 8.79 -6.49 -2.04
C HIS A 141 9.10 -6.16 -0.57
N VAL A 142 9.78 -7.05 0.15
CA VAL A 142 10.21 -6.80 1.54
C VAL A 142 11.17 -5.62 1.58
N ILE A 143 12.24 -5.63 0.76
CA ILE A 143 13.22 -4.53 0.71
C ILE A 143 12.55 -3.18 0.42
N PHE A 144 11.55 -3.18 -0.47
CA PHE A 144 10.82 -1.96 -0.83
C PHE A 144 9.89 -1.46 0.28
N THR A 145 9.21 -2.35 0.99
CA THR A 145 8.19 -1.98 2.00
C THR A 145 8.77 -1.72 3.39
N LEU A 146 9.95 -2.27 3.70
CA LEU A 146 10.62 -2.15 4.99
C LEU A 146 10.89 -0.69 5.41
N PRO A 147 11.36 0.23 4.55
CA PRO A 147 11.55 1.65 4.88
C PRO A 147 10.26 2.34 5.35
N PHE A 148 9.12 2.03 4.71
CA PHE A 148 7.82 2.59 5.07
C PHE A 148 7.38 2.13 6.47
N VAL A 149 7.52 0.84 6.77
CA VAL A 149 7.23 0.29 8.11
C VAL A 149 8.08 0.99 9.15
N ILE A 150 9.40 1.11 8.90
CA ILE A 150 10.32 1.75 9.83
C ILE A 150 9.89 3.20 10.11
N LEU A 151 9.62 3.98 9.06
CA LEU A 151 9.26 5.39 9.20
C LEU A 151 7.99 5.57 10.06
N VAL A 152 6.96 4.78 9.77
CA VAL A 152 5.69 4.84 10.52
C VAL A 152 5.89 4.39 11.97
N VAL A 153 6.58 3.27 12.21
CA VAL A 153 6.77 2.74 13.57
C VAL A 153 7.66 3.67 14.40
N GLN A 154 8.76 4.20 13.85
CA GLN A 154 9.60 5.18 14.55
C GLN A 154 8.80 6.43 14.94
N ALA A 155 8.01 6.99 14.01
CA ALA A 155 7.17 8.17 14.29
C ALA A 155 6.19 7.92 15.45
N ARG A 156 5.61 6.72 15.52
CA ARG A 156 4.73 6.31 16.63
C ARG A 156 5.48 6.12 17.95
N LEU A 157 6.65 5.47 17.93
CA LEU A 157 7.45 5.22 19.13
C LEU A 157 7.98 6.52 19.76
N VAL A 158 8.43 7.48 18.94
CA VAL A 158 8.86 8.80 19.43
C VAL A 158 7.69 9.54 20.09
N GLY A 159 6.48 9.45 19.53
CA GLY A 159 5.28 10.03 20.12
C GLY A 159 4.96 9.45 21.50
N ILE A 160 5.03 8.12 21.65
CA ILE A 160 4.77 7.43 22.93
C ILE A 160 5.82 7.81 23.99
N ASN A 161 7.10 7.88 23.61
CA ASN A 161 8.18 8.20 24.56
C ASN A 161 8.03 9.61 25.15
N ARG A 162 7.51 10.57 24.37
CA ARG A 162 7.21 11.93 24.86
C ARG A 162 6.07 11.96 25.89
N LEU A 163 5.09 11.06 25.78
CA LEU A 163 3.97 10.97 26.71
C LEU A 163 4.37 10.32 28.04
N LEU A 164 5.23 9.31 28.02
CA LEU A 164 5.68 8.59 29.23
C LEU A 164 6.69 9.38 30.08
N LYS A 165 7.34 10.40 29.52
CA LYS A 165 8.32 11.24 30.21
C LYS A 165 7.70 12.51 30.83
N LYS A 166 6.38 12.71 30.68
CA LYS A 166 5.58 13.71 31.40
C LYS A 166 4.93 13.05 32.61
#